data_AF-A0A257MIH6-F1
#
_entry.id   AF-A0A257MIH6-F1
#
_cell.length_a   1.000
_cell.length_b   1.000
_cell.length_c   1.000
_cell.angle_alpha   90.00
_cell.angle_beta   90.00
_cell.angle_gamma   90.00
#
_symmetry.space_group_name_H-M   'P 1'
#
loop_
_entity.id
_entity.type
_entity.pdbx_description
1 polymer ?
#
loop_
_entity_poly.entity_id
_entity_poly.type
_entity_poly.pdbx_seq_one_letter_code
_entity_poly.pdbx_strand_id
1 'polypeptide(L)'
;NLNPEGTSMFEPIHGSAPKYKGQNKVNPVATIWAGALLLEHLGQPEAAKDIVAAIERNLFEGRIKTYDLGGSSSTSEVGTEIARLVGSV
;
A
#
# COMPACT_ATOMS: atom_id res chain seq x y z
N ASN A 1 -2.97 14.96 -3.37
CA ASN A 1 -2.94 16.43 -3.42
C ASN A 1 -2.01 16.88 -4.54
N LEU A 2 -2.58 17.19 -5.72
CA LEU A 2 -1.79 17.60 -6.88
C LEU A 2 -1.53 19.12 -6.84
N ASN A 3 -0.29 19.52 -7.11
CA ASN A 3 0.11 20.93 -7.20
C ASN A 3 0.78 21.18 -8.56
N PRO A 4 0.10 21.82 -9.53
CA PRO A 4 0.68 22.09 -10.85
C PRO A 4 1.87 23.06 -10.82
N GLU A 5 1.95 23.92 -9.81
CA GLU A 5 2.96 24.97 -9.70
C GLU A 5 4.07 24.61 -8.69
N GLY A 6 4.04 23.40 -8.13
CA GLY A 6 4.98 22.97 -7.08
C GLY A 6 4.94 21.48 -6.77
N THR A 7 5.23 21.12 -5.52
CA THR A 7 5.33 19.71 -5.11
C THR A 7 3.96 19.12 -4.79
N SER A 8 3.61 18.01 -5.44
CA SER A 8 2.43 17.19 -5.11
C SER A 8 2.69 16.29 -3.89
N MET A 9 1.63 15.97 -3.13
CA MET A 9 1.68 15.07 -1.98
C MET A 9 0.71 13.90 -2.17
N PHE A 10 1.17 12.69 -1.84
CA PHE A 10 0.40 11.45 -1.93
C PHE A 10 0.43 10.77 -0.57
N GLU A 11 -0.75 10.53 -0.01
CA GLU A 11 -0.91 10.04 1.36
C GLU A 11 -2.13 9.12 1.47
N PRO A 12 -2.14 8.18 2.44
CA PRO A 12 -3.35 7.43 2.76
C PRO A 12 -4.42 8.34 3.36
N ILE A 13 -5.69 8.02 3.11
CA ILE A 13 -6.84 8.79 3.64
C ILE A 13 -7.05 8.55 5.15
N HIS A 14 -6.66 7.38 5.67
CA HIS A 14 -6.90 7.03 7.06
C HIS A 14 -6.06 7.89 8.03
N GLY A 15 -6.56 8.06 9.26
CA GLY A 15 -5.83 8.77 10.32
C GLY A 15 -4.67 7.98 10.92
N SER A 16 -4.06 8.53 11.97
CA SER A 16 -2.83 8.01 12.61
C SER A 16 -2.99 6.75 13.48
N ALA A 17 -4.23 6.35 13.78
CA ALA A 17 -4.57 5.18 14.60
C ALA A 17 -3.65 4.99 15.84
N PRO A 18 -3.56 5.98 16.75
CA PRO A 18 -2.51 6.04 17.79
C PRO A 18 -2.55 4.84 18.75
N LYS A 19 -3.73 4.23 18.97
CA LYS A 19 -3.91 3.00 19.75
C LYS A 19 -3.16 1.79 19.22
N TYR A 20 -2.68 1.80 17.97
CA TYR A 20 -1.91 0.73 17.35
C TYR A 20 -0.44 1.10 17.08
N LYS A 21 -0.01 2.30 17.51
CA LYS A 21 1.38 2.74 17.35
C LYS A 21 2.35 1.72 17.96
N GLY A 22 3.36 1.32 17.18
CA GLY A 22 4.40 0.38 17.60
C GLY A 22 3.98 -1.09 17.69
N GLN A 23 2.76 -1.44 17.28
CA GLN A 23 2.25 -2.81 17.43
C GLN A 23 2.38 -3.69 16.17
N ASN A 24 2.94 -3.15 15.07
CA ASN A 24 3.07 -3.88 13.79
C ASN A 24 1.74 -4.52 13.33
N LYS A 25 0.62 -3.79 13.45
CA LYS A 25 -0.74 -4.35 13.32
C LYS A 25 -1.60 -3.74 12.22
N VAL A 26 -1.32 -2.49 11.83
CA VAL A 26 -2.17 -1.73 10.91
C VAL A 26 -1.97 -2.14 9.46
N ASN A 27 -3.01 -2.00 8.65
CA ASN A 27 -2.98 -2.28 7.23
C ASN A 27 -2.10 -1.25 6.47
N PRO A 28 -1.03 -1.67 5.78
CA PRO A 28 -0.18 -0.75 5.02
C PRO A 28 -0.68 -0.44 3.60
N VAL A 29 -1.73 -1.12 3.11
CA VAL A 29 -2.14 -1.10 1.69
C VAL A 29 -2.40 0.32 1.18
N ALA A 30 -3.11 1.17 1.95
CA ALA A 30 -3.43 2.53 1.52
C ALA A 30 -2.17 3.38 1.31
N THR A 31 -1.17 3.25 2.20
CA THR A 31 0.11 3.95 2.08
C THR A 31 0.93 3.44 0.90
N ILE A 32 0.93 2.12 0.65
CA ILE A 32 1.63 1.53 -0.49
C ILE A 32 1.00 2.02 -1.81
N TRP A 33 -0.34 2.06 -1.90
CA TRP A 33 -1.02 2.59 -3.07
C TRP A 33 -0.76 4.09 -3.26
N ALA A 34 -0.70 4.88 -2.19
CA ALA A 34 -0.26 6.27 -2.30
C ALA A 34 1.15 6.40 -2.92
N GLY A 35 2.05 5.45 -2.62
CA GLY A 35 3.35 5.32 -3.29
C GLY A 35 3.25 4.99 -4.78
N ALA A 36 2.29 4.15 -5.20
CA ALA A 36 2.03 3.89 -6.62
C ALA A 36 1.53 5.15 -7.36
N LEU A 37 0.62 5.92 -6.74
CA LEU A 37 0.17 7.20 -7.30
C LEU A 37 1.31 8.21 -7.45
N LEU A 38 2.25 8.22 -6.49
CA LEU A 38 3.48 9.01 -6.60
C LEU A 38 4.32 8.58 -7.81
N LEU A 39 4.54 7.28 -8.01
CA LEU A 39 5.31 6.78 -9.15
C LEU A 39 4.67 7.14 -10.49
N GLU A 40 3.34 7.02 -10.59
CA GLU A 40 2.60 7.45 -11.77
C GLU A 40 2.82 8.95 -12.05
N HIS A 41 2.74 9.79 -11.01
CA HIS A 41 3.03 11.22 -11.13
C HIS A 41 4.48 11.54 -11.55
N LEU A 42 5.44 10.71 -11.15
CA LEU A 42 6.85 10.82 -11.53
C LEU A 42 7.15 10.27 -12.95
N GLY A 43 6.13 9.87 -13.72
CA GLY A 43 6.30 9.31 -15.05
C GLY A 43 6.77 7.85 -15.07
N GLN A 44 6.47 7.09 -14.02
CA GLN A 44 6.79 5.66 -13.88
C GLN A 44 5.51 4.79 -13.86
N PRO A 45 4.69 4.79 -14.94
CA PRO A 45 3.38 4.14 -14.93
C PRO A 45 3.47 2.62 -14.82
N GLU A 46 4.49 1.98 -15.41
CA GLU A 46 4.66 0.52 -15.30
C GLU A 46 4.97 0.09 -13.86
N ALA A 47 5.87 0.81 -13.17
CA ALA A 47 6.15 0.54 -11.77
C ALA A 47 4.93 0.77 -10.86
N ALA A 48 4.14 1.81 -11.14
CA ALA A 48 2.89 2.06 -10.42
C ALA A 48 1.90 0.90 -10.63
N LYS A 49 1.73 0.47 -11.88
CA LYS A 49 0.86 -0.65 -12.26
C LYS A 49 1.27 -1.96 -11.60
N ASP A 50 2.57 -2.27 -11.56
CA ASP A 50 3.09 -3.48 -10.90
C ASP A 50 2.74 -3.51 -9.41
N ILE A 51 2.83 -2.36 -8.72
CA ILE A 51 2.46 -2.25 -7.30
C ILE A 51 0.95 -2.44 -7.12
N VAL A 52 0.13 -1.80 -7.96
CA VAL A 52 -1.34 -1.94 -7.89
C VAL A 52 -1.74 -3.39 -8.15
N ALA A 53 -1.18 -4.03 -9.17
CA ALA A 53 -1.42 -5.44 -9.47
C ALA A 53 -1.00 -6.36 -8.31
N ALA A 54 0.12 -6.08 -7.64
CA ALA A 54 0.55 -6.82 -6.46
C ALA A 54 -0.42 -6.66 -5.26
N ILE A 55 -0.94 -5.45 -5.03
CA ILE A 55 -1.98 -5.19 -4.02
C ILE A 55 -3.24 -5.98 -4.35
N GLU A 56 -3.74 -5.88 -5.58
CA GLU A 56 -4.94 -6.57 -6.05
C GLU A 56 -4.81 -8.08 -5.88
N ARG A 57 -3.67 -8.64 -6.26
CA ARG A 57 -3.38 -10.06 -6.11
C ARG A 57 -3.35 -10.49 -4.64
N ASN A 58 -2.68 -9.74 -3.76
CA ASN A 58 -2.69 -10.05 -2.32
C ASN A 58 -4.11 -10.05 -1.74
N LEU A 59 -4.93 -9.06 -2.12
CA LEU A 59 -6.32 -8.96 -1.68
C LEU A 59 -7.18 -10.11 -2.23
N PHE A 60 -7.00 -10.48 -3.51
CA PHE A 60 -7.71 -11.57 -4.16
C PHE A 60 -7.36 -12.93 -3.53
N GLU A 61 -6.07 -13.21 -3.30
CA GLU A 61 -5.64 -14.43 -2.64
C GLU A 61 -6.08 -14.47 -1.17
N GLY A 62 -6.13 -13.31 -0.50
CA GLY A 62 -6.75 -13.13 0.81
C GLY A 62 -6.11 -13.92 1.97
N ARG A 63 -4.89 -14.45 1.76
CA ARG A 63 -4.14 -15.28 2.73
C ARG A 63 -3.40 -14.45 3.77
N ILE A 64 -2.71 -13.39 3.35
CA ILE A 64 -1.92 -12.49 4.20
C ILE A 64 -2.65 -11.15 4.29
N LYS A 65 -3.39 -10.93 5.37
CA LYS A 65 -4.19 -9.72 5.56
C LYS A 65 -4.34 -9.36 7.04
N THR A 66 -4.42 -8.06 7.31
CA THR A 66 -4.55 -7.50 8.65
C THR A 66 -5.97 -7.67 9.22
N TYR A 67 -6.13 -7.37 10.50
CA TYR A 67 -7.37 -7.52 11.27
C TYR A 67 -8.57 -6.76 10.70
N ASP A 68 -8.36 -5.59 10.09
CA ASP A 68 -9.40 -4.77 9.46
C ASP A 68 -9.96 -5.42 8.18
N LEU A 69 -9.23 -6.38 7.60
CA LEU A 69 -9.67 -7.22 6.49
C LEU A 69 -10.05 -8.64 6.94
N GLY A 70 -10.26 -8.83 8.26
CA GLY A 70 -10.67 -10.10 8.85
C GLY A 70 -9.55 -11.16 8.97
N GLY A 71 -8.28 -10.76 8.84
CA GLY A 71 -7.13 -11.66 9.05
C GLY A 71 -6.42 -11.42 10.38
N SER A 72 -5.23 -11.98 10.51
CA SER A 72 -4.40 -11.86 11.71
C SER A 72 -2.94 -11.53 11.41
N SER A 73 -2.61 -11.24 10.14
CA SER A 73 -1.25 -10.88 9.74
C SER A 73 -0.87 -9.49 10.25
N SER A 74 0.41 -9.31 10.48
CA SER A 74 1.05 -8.05 10.86
C SER A 74 1.21 -7.09 9.69
N THR A 75 1.51 -5.81 9.98
CA THR A 75 1.83 -4.80 8.96
C THR A 75 2.98 -5.27 8.08
N SER A 76 4.07 -5.75 8.69
CA SER A 76 5.25 -6.22 7.97
C SER A 76 4.98 -7.43 7.10
N GLU A 77 4.16 -8.39 7.53
CA GLU A 77 3.80 -9.55 6.70
C GLU A 77 3.04 -9.13 5.45
N VAL A 78 2.04 -8.24 5.58
CA VAL A 78 1.31 -7.72 4.41
C VAL A 78 2.23 -6.94 3.48
N GLY A 79 3.09 -6.08 4.02
CA GLY A 79 4.07 -5.33 3.21
C GLY A 79 5.07 -6.24 2.50
N THR A 80 5.54 -7.29 3.16
CA THR A 80 6.48 -8.28 2.60
C THR A 80 5.82 -9.07 1.48
N GLU A 81 4.57 -9.51 1.67
CA GLU A 81 3.85 -10.26 0.65
C GLU A 81 3.57 -9.41 -0.58
N ILE A 82 3.14 -8.15 -0.42
CA ILE A 82 2.95 -7.24 -1.55
C ILE A 82 4.28 -7.02 -2.28
N ALA A 83 5.38 -6.75 -1.56
CA ALA A 83 6.69 -6.58 -2.17
C ALA A 83 7.16 -7.82 -2.95
N ARG A 84 6.88 -9.03 -2.43
CA ARG A 84 7.17 -10.30 -3.10
C ARG A 84 6.39 -10.48 -4.41
N LEU A 85 5.19 -9.90 -4.51
CA LEU A 85 4.30 -10.02 -5.66
C LEU A 85 4.60 -9.00 -6.78
N VAL A 86 5.33 -7.91 -6.49
CA VAL A 86 5.72 -6.90 -7.49
C VAL A 86 6.52 -7.56 -8.62
N GLY A 87 6.16 -7.24 -9.87
CA GLY A 87 6.81 -7.79 -11.08
C GLY A 87 6.59 -9.29 -11.32
N SER A 88 5.76 -9.95 -10.51
CA SER A 88 5.39 -11.37 -10.62
C SER A 88 3.98 -11.58 -11.19
N VAL A 89 3.38 -10.52 -11.75
CA VAL A 89 2.01 -10.48 -12.28
C VAL A 89 2.05 -10.23 -13.79
#